data_AF-A0A8I7BGK4-F1
#
_entry.id   AF-A0A8I7BGK4-F1
#
_cell.length_a   1.000
_cell.length_b   1.000
_cell.length_c   1.000
_cell.angle_alpha   90.00
_cell.angle_beta   90.00
_cell.angle_gamma   90.00
#
_symmetry.space_group_name_H-M   'P 1'
#
loop_
_entity.id
_entity.type
_entity.pdbx_description
1 polymer ?
#
loop_
_entity_poly.entity_id
_entity_poly.type
_entity_poly.pdbx_seq_one_letter_code
_entity_poly.pdbx_strand_id
1 'polypeptide(L)'
;MECLLGFPRDHTRGVCKMERYKALGNSFQVDTVAYHLSVLRDTFPDGINVLSLFTGIGGGEVALHKLGVHMKTVVSVEISEVNRRIFRGWWNQNQTGGSLIEIPDVETLTNDTIESFTRRLGGFDLIIGGSPCNNLTGSNRLHRDGLQGEQSALFYEYSRILNVVKSVMARM
;
A
#
# COMPACT_ATOMS: atom_id res chain seq x y z
N MET A 1 1.41 -8.74 -18.55
CA MET A 1 0.53 -8.04 -17.60
C MET A 1 1.35 -7.15 -16.67
N GLU A 2 2.41 -7.64 -16.01
CA GLU A 2 3.34 -6.82 -15.21
C GLU A 2 3.81 -5.54 -15.93
N CYS A 3 4.39 -5.69 -17.12
CA CYS A 3 4.88 -4.55 -17.91
C CYS A 3 3.78 -3.54 -18.27
N LEU A 4 2.55 -3.99 -18.54
CA LEU A 4 1.42 -3.09 -18.83
C LEU A 4 1.00 -2.28 -17.58
N LEU A 5 1.15 -2.87 -16.41
CA LEU A 5 0.89 -2.24 -15.13
C LEU A 5 2.11 -1.46 -14.61
N GLY A 6 3.21 -1.42 -15.35
CA GLY A 6 4.43 -0.71 -14.98
C GLY A 6 5.28 -1.41 -13.91
N PHE A 7 5.01 -2.66 -13.55
CA PHE A 7 5.86 -3.42 -12.64
C PHE A 7 7.17 -3.88 -13.32
N PRO A 8 8.26 -4.08 -12.54
CA PRO A 8 9.47 -4.72 -13.03
C PRO A 8 9.19 -6.09 -13.64
N ARG A 9 10.04 -6.50 -14.59
CA ARG A 9 9.97 -7.85 -15.14
C ARG A 9 10.17 -8.87 -14.03
N ASP A 10 9.35 -9.93 -14.02
CA ASP A 10 9.41 -11.02 -13.04
C ASP A 10 9.09 -10.61 -11.59
N HIS A 11 8.44 -9.46 -11.39
CA HIS A 11 8.00 -8.98 -10.06
C HIS A 11 7.21 -10.02 -9.28
N THR A 12 6.34 -10.77 -9.95
CA THR A 12 5.48 -11.80 -9.32
C THR A 12 5.97 -13.23 -9.60
N ARG A 13 7.25 -13.40 -9.94
CA ARG A 13 7.83 -14.72 -10.22
C ARG A 13 7.86 -15.60 -8.96
N GLY A 14 7.69 -16.91 -9.15
CA GLY A 14 7.71 -17.90 -8.06
C GLY A 14 6.34 -18.10 -7.38
N VAL A 15 5.31 -17.39 -7.84
CA VAL A 15 3.93 -17.54 -7.40
C VAL A 15 3.13 -18.32 -8.44
N CYS A 16 2.12 -19.09 -8.01
CA CYS A 16 1.33 -19.88 -8.94
C CYS A 16 0.58 -18.97 -9.93
N LYS A 17 0.28 -19.49 -11.12
CA LYS A 17 -0.30 -18.69 -12.23
C LYS A 17 -1.57 -17.95 -11.81
N MET A 18 -2.47 -18.61 -11.07
CA MET A 18 -3.74 -18.02 -10.65
C MET A 18 -3.55 -16.86 -9.67
N GLU A 19 -2.72 -17.04 -8.66
CA GLU A 19 -2.40 -16.00 -7.68
C GLU A 19 -1.68 -14.82 -8.33
N ARG A 20 -0.79 -15.08 -9.30
CA ARG A 20 -0.13 -14.04 -10.09
C ARG A 20 -1.13 -13.16 -10.83
N TYR A 21 -2.11 -13.77 -11.53
CA TYR A 21 -3.14 -12.98 -12.22
C TYR A 21 -4.03 -12.21 -11.24
N LYS A 22 -4.40 -12.81 -10.11
CA LYS A 22 -5.19 -12.15 -9.07
C LYS A 22 -4.46 -10.93 -8.49
N ALA A 23 -3.19 -11.10 -8.13
CA ALA A 23 -2.37 -10.05 -7.56
C ALA A 23 -2.17 -8.88 -8.54
N LEU A 24 -1.87 -9.17 -9.81
CA LEU A 24 -1.71 -8.15 -10.84
C LEU A 24 -3.04 -7.46 -11.20
N GLY A 25 -4.12 -8.21 -11.33
CA GLY A 25 -5.44 -7.67 -11.70
C GLY A 25 -6.02 -6.69 -10.68
N ASN A 26 -5.58 -6.79 -9.42
CA ASN A 26 -6.00 -5.93 -8.31
C ASN A 26 -4.92 -4.92 -7.86
N SER A 27 -3.83 -4.79 -8.63
CA SER A 27 -2.74 -3.88 -8.31
C SER A 27 -2.90 -2.51 -8.97
N PHE A 28 -2.16 -1.52 -8.48
CA PHE A 28 -2.07 -0.23 -9.15
C PHE A 28 -1.42 -0.33 -10.52
N GLN A 29 -1.85 0.54 -11.43
CA GLN A 29 -1.04 0.91 -12.59
C GLN A 29 0.05 1.86 -12.09
N VAL A 30 1.29 1.37 -12.04
CA VAL A 30 2.43 2.03 -11.38
C VAL A 30 2.71 3.41 -11.96
N ASP A 31 2.63 3.59 -13.28
CA ASP A 31 3.06 4.84 -13.91
C ASP A 31 2.04 5.98 -13.68
N THR A 32 0.75 5.65 -13.59
CA THR A 32 -0.34 6.55 -13.21
C THR A 32 -0.15 7.03 -11.78
N VAL A 33 0.13 6.10 -10.86
CA VAL A 33 0.40 6.44 -9.46
C VAL A 33 1.69 7.26 -9.36
N ALA A 34 2.74 6.89 -10.08
CA ALA A 34 4.00 7.65 -10.12
C ALA A 34 3.78 9.08 -10.61
N TYR A 35 2.93 9.29 -11.63
CA TYR A 35 2.60 10.65 -12.07
C TYR A 35 2.02 11.50 -10.94
N HIS A 36 1.05 10.98 -10.18
CA HIS A 36 0.45 11.69 -9.05
C HIS A 36 1.42 11.91 -7.88
N LEU A 37 2.30 10.94 -7.61
CA LEU A 37 3.28 11.03 -6.52
C LEU A 37 4.55 11.79 -6.91
N SER A 38 4.72 12.17 -8.18
CA SER A 38 5.93 12.85 -8.68
C SER A 38 6.26 14.14 -7.93
N VAL A 39 5.24 14.87 -7.47
CA VAL A 39 5.37 16.09 -6.68
C VAL A 39 6.09 15.88 -5.34
N LEU A 40 6.07 14.65 -4.81
CA LEU A 40 6.71 14.34 -3.52
C LEU A 40 8.24 14.31 -3.62
N ARG A 41 8.80 14.10 -4.82
CA ARG A 41 10.24 14.02 -5.04
C ARG A 41 10.96 15.28 -4.59
N ASP A 42 10.46 16.44 -5.02
CA ASP A 42 11.10 17.72 -4.70
C ASP A 42 10.65 18.24 -3.32
N THR A 43 9.50 17.77 -2.83
CA THR A 43 8.95 18.16 -1.52
C THR A 43 9.71 17.49 -0.37
N PHE A 44 10.19 16.25 -0.56
CA PHE A 44 10.83 15.43 0.47
C PHE A 44 12.20 14.92 0.02
N PRO A 45 13.22 15.80 -0.09
CA PRO A 45 14.55 15.42 -0.60
C PRO A 45 15.25 14.38 0.28
N ASP A 46 14.97 14.39 1.59
CA ASP A 46 15.55 13.43 2.55
C ASP A 46 14.79 12.09 2.59
N GLY A 47 13.68 11.96 1.87
CA GLY A 47 12.81 10.79 1.87
C GLY A 47 11.66 10.83 2.87
N ILE A 48 10.77 9.86 2.76
CA ILE A 48 9.45 9.82 3.41
C ILE A 48 9.21 8.58 4.27
N ASN A 49 8.36 8.73 5.27
CA ASN A 49 7.68 7.65 5.98
C ASN A 49 6.31 7.38 5.34
N VAL A 50 6.05 6.13 4.99
CA VAL A 50 4.83 5.72 4.29
C VAL A 50 4.00 4.77 5.15
N LEU A 51 2.71 5.06 5.29
CA LEU A 51 1.70 4.10 5.75
C LEU A 51 0.91 3.61 4.53
N SER A 52 1.14 2.36 4.15
CA SER A 52 0.54 1.74 2.97
C SER A 52 -0.54 0.76 3.42
N LEU A 53 -1.79 1.11 3.17
CA LEU A 53 -2.96 0.31 3.53
C LEU A 53 -3.42 -0.49 2.31
N PHE A 54 -3.69 -1.79 2.48
CA PHE A 54 -4.05 -2.67 1.38
C PHE A 54 -2.98 -2.67 0.28
N THR A 55 -1.71 -2.85 0.70
CA THR A 55 -0.51 -2.64 -0.13
C THR A 55 -0.48 -3.52 -1.38
N GLY A 56 -1.10 -4.70 -1.35
CA GLY A 56 -1.02 -5.67 -2.43
C GLY A 56 0.43 -6.04 -2.71
N ILE A 57 0.83 -5.99 -3.98
CA ILE A 57 2.18 -6.31 -4.43
C ILE A 57 3.15 -5.12 -4.43
N GLY A 58 2.83 -4.04 -3.71
CA GLY A 58 3.71 -2.90 -3.52
C GLY A 58 3.70 -1.87 -4.65
N GLY A 59 2.55 -1.68 -5.32
CA GLY A 59 2.47 -0.80 -6.50
C GLY A 59 2.82 0.66 -6.22
N GLY A 60 2.45 1.17 -5.03
CA GLY A 60 2.78 2.53 -4.61
C GLY A 60 4.27 2.71 -4.33
N GLU A 61 4.88 1.72 -3.70
CA GLU A 61 6.30 1.69 -3.31
C GLU A 61 7.19 1.50 -4.54
N VAL A 62 6.77 0.67 -5.50
CA VAL A 62 7.42 0.58 -6.81
C VAL A 62 7.35 1.93 -7.53
N ALA A 63 6.22 2.64 -7.48
CA ALA A 63 6.10 3.98 -8.06
C ALA A 63 7.04 4.99 -7.40
N LEU A 64 7.08 5.04 -6.06
CA LEU A 64 8.00 5.91 -5.30
C LEU A 64 9.47 5.61 -5.63
N HIS A 65 9.83 4.33 -5.70
CA HIS A 65 11.19 3.92 -6.07
C HIS A 65 11.56 4.36 -7.48
N LYS A 66 10.66 4.21 -8.47
CA LYS A 66 10.89 4.70 -9.84
C LYS A 66 11.09 6.22 -9.91
N LEU A 67 10.42 6.97 -9.03
CA LEU A 67 10.57 8.42 -8.93
C LEU A 67 11.86 8.84 -8.22
N GLY A 68 12.61 7.89 -7.64
CA GLY A 68 13.79 8.19 -6.82
C GLY A 68 13.45 8.78 -5.45
N VAL A 69 12.20 8.64 -4.99
CA VAL A 69 11.79 9.06 -3.64
C VAL A 69 12.32 8.03 -2.64
N HIS A 70 13.21 8.46 -1.76
CA HIS A 70 13.74 7.58 -0.72
C HIS A 70 12.65 7.24 0.31
N MET A 71 12.44 5.95 0.58
CA MET A 71 11.50 5.49 1.59
C MET A 71 12.26 5.13 2.88
N LYS A 72 12.16 5.99 3.89
CA LYS A 72 12.83 5.81 5.19
C LYS A 72 12.23 4.63 5.95
N THR A 73 10.91 4.66 6.12
CA THR A 73 10.13 3.57 6.72
C THR A 73 8.85 3.37 5.94
N VAL A 74 8.53 2.11 5.64
CA VAL A 74 7.22 1.71 5.12
C VAL A 74 6.54 0.81 6.13
N VAL A 75 5.36 1.21 6.59
CA VAL A 75 4.44 0.35 7.31
C VAL A 75 3.40 -0.14 6.31
N SER A 76 3.50 -1.40 5.89
CA SER A 76 2.59 -1.99 4.89
C SER A 76 1.57 -2.91 5.54
N VAL A 77 0.31 -2.76 5.16
CA VAL A 77 -0.82 -3.55 5.66
C VAL A 77 -1.42 -4.34 4.50
N GLU A 78 -1.30 -5.67 4.55
CA GLU A 78 -1.75 -6.53 3.46
C GLU A 78 -2.13 -7.91 3.99
N ILE A 79 -3.36 -8.35 3.71
CA ILE A 79 -3.94 -9.61 4.23
C ILE A 79 -3.39 -10.86 3.54
N SER A 80 -3.09 -10.78 2.24
CA SER A 80 -2.57 -11.93 1.49
C SER A 80 -1.09 -12.14 1.77
N GLU A 81 -0.76 -13.30 2.34
CA GLU A 81 0.63 -13.71 2.53
C GLU A 81 1.43 -13.75 1.22
N VAL A 82 0.78 -14.14 0.12
CA VAL A 82 1.42 -14.20 -1.21
C VAL A 82 1.81 -12.80 -1.67
N ASN A 83 0.92 -11.81 -1.54
CA ASN A 83 1.21 -10.42 -1.87
C ASN A 83 2.34 -9.87 -0.99
N ARG A 84 2.29 -10.12 0.32
CA ARG A 84 3.37 -9.76 1.26
C ARG A 84 4.71 -10.36 0.83
N ARG A 85 4.73 -11.64 0.45
CA ARG A 85 5.94 -12.32 -0.02
C ARG A 85 6.50 -11.72 -1.31
N ILE A 86 5.62 -11.39 -2.28
CA ILE A 86 6.02 -10.70 -3.51
C ILE A 86 6.65 -9.34 -3.17
N PHE A 87 5.95 -8.52 -2.39
CA PHE A 87 6.41 -7.18 -2.02
C PHE A 87 7.71 -7.21 -1.23
N ARG A 88 7.83 -8.09 -0.22
CA ARG A 88 9.07 -8.29 0.54
C ARG A 88 10.23 -8.73 -0.35
N GLY A 89 9.97 -9.62 -1.31
CA GLY A 89 10.96 -10.05 -2.28
C GLY A 89 11.51 -8.88 -3.10
N TRP A 90 10.62 -8.01 -3.58
CA TRP A 90 11.00 -6.78 -4.27
C TRP A 90 11.74 -5.80 -3.34
N TRP A 91 11.25 -5.59 -2.13
CA TRP A 91 11.85 -4.68 -1.14
C TRP A 91 13.32 -5.03 -0.89
N ASN A 92 13.59 -6.29 -0.58
CA ASN A 92 14.94 -6.78 -0.29
C ASN A 92 15.91 -6.65 -1.48
N GLN A 93 15.41 -6.61 -2.71
CA GLN A 93 16.22 -6.49 -3.92
C GLN A 93 16.49 -5.04 -4.33
N ASN A 94 15.59 -4.11 -3.98
CA ASN A 94 15.59 -2.75 -4.56
C ASN A 94 15.78 -1.64 -3.53
N GLN A 95 15.55 -1.90 -2.24
CA GLN A 95 15.67 -0.91 -1.18
C GLN A 95 16.93 -1.12 -0.35
N THR A 96 17.68 -0.03 -0.14
CA THR A 96 18.86 0.00 0.72
C THR A 96 18.68 1.07 1.80
N GLY A 97 18.81 0.70 3.07
CA GLY A 97 18.79 1.63 4.20
C GLY A 97 17.41 2.04 4.73
N GLY A 98 16.32 1.59 4.13
CA GLY A 98 14.95 1.78 4.64
C GLY A 98 14.47 0.61 5.50
N SER A 99 13.48 0.87 6.36
CA SER A 99 12.82 -0.15 7.19
C SER A 99 11.46 -0.54 6.63
N LEU A 100 11.17 -1.83 6.53
CA LEU A 100 9.85 -2.37 6.18
C LEU A 100 9.23 -3.03 7.40
N ILE A 101 8.02 -2.58 7.77
CA ILE A 101 7.20 -3.14 8.84
C ILE A 101 5.93 -3.68 8.19
N GLU A 102 5.71 -4.99 8.30
CA GLU A 102 4.56 -5.64 7.69
C GLU A 102 3.52 -6.00 8.74
N ILE A 103 2.27 -5.60 8.47
CA ILE A 103 1.11 -5.88 9.31
C ILE A 103 0.14 -6.72 8.48
N PRO A 104 -0.21 -7.94 8.93
CA PRO A 104 -1.08 -8.81 8.13
C PRO A 104 -2.50 -8.25 8.00
N ASP A 105 -3.07 -7.67 9.05
CA ASP A 105 -4.50 -7.35 9.06
C ASP A 105 -4.73 -5.92 9.54
N VAL A 106 -5.54 -5.18 8.78
CA VAL A 106 -5.92 -3.80 9.09
C VAL A 106 -6.72 -3.72 10.38
N GLU A 107 -7.48 -4.77 10.71
CA GLU A 107 -8.26 -4.82 11.96
C GLU A 107 -7.37 -4.85 13.21
N THR A 108 -6.11 -5.29 13.07
CA THR A 108 -5.14 -5.28 14.17
C THR A 108 -4.52 -3.90 14.42
N LEU A 109 -4.71 -2.93 13.52
CA LEU A 109 -4.27 -1.55 13.70
C LEU A 109 -5.21 -0.78 14.63
N THR A 110 -5.09 -1.04 15.93
CA THR A 110 -5.79 -0.24 16.95
C THR A 110 -5.32 1.21 16.93
N ASN A 111 -6.14 2.13 17.47
CA ASN A 111 -5.76 3.54 17.57
C ASN A 111 -4.44 3.75 18.33
N ASP A 112 -4.21 2.98 19.39
CA ASP A 112 -2.96 3.02 20.17
C ASP A 112 -1.75 2.56 19.36
N THR A 113 -1.93 1.51 18.54
CA THR A 113 -0.87 1.00 17.67
C THR A 113 -0.50 2.04 16.61
N ILE A 114 -1.51 2.68 16.01
CA ILE A 114 -1.32 3.77 15.03
C ILE A 114 -0.62 4.96 15.69
N GLU A 115 -1.03 5.37 16.89
CA GLU A 115 -0.40 6.46 17.64
C GLU A 115 1.06 6.11 17.98
N SER A 116 1.32 4.89 18.44
CA SER A 116 2.67 4.40 18.73
C SER A 116 3.58 4.46 17.50
N PHE A 117 3.12 3.97 16.35
CA PHE A 117 3.89 4.07 15.10
C PHE A 117 4.11 5.53 14.69
N THR A 118 3.06 6.35 14.72
CA THR A 118 3.14 7.76 14.32
C THR A 118 4.16 8.50 15.18
N ARG A 119 4.12 8.35 16.51
CA ARG A 119 5.09 8.98 17.41
C ARG A 119 6.51 8.44 17.23
N ARG A 120 6.66 7.12 17.13
CA ARG A 120 7.98 6.47 16.99
C ARG A 120 8.69 6.85 15.69
N LEU A 121 7.94 7.04 14.61
CA LEU A 121 8.48 7.38 13.29
C LEU A 121 8.61 8.89 13.05
N GLY A 122 8.06 9.73 13.93
CA GLY A 122 8.02 11.18 13.73
C GLY A 122 6.93 11.63 12.74
N GLY A 123 5.91 10.81 12.53
CA GLY A 123 4.81 11.06 11.57
C GLY A 123 4.91 10.22 10.30
N PHE A 124 3.84 10.31 9.50
CA PHE A 124 3.77 9.74 8.16
C PHE A 124 3.60 10.87 7.15
N ASP A 125 4.48 10.93 6.14
CA ASP A 125 4.42 11.94 5.08
C ASP A 125 3.43 11.54 3.98
N LEU A 126 3.23 10.22 3.81
CA LEU A 126 2.29 9.67 2.85
C LEU A 126 1.49 8.55 3.51
N ILE A 127 0.16 8.66 3.43
CA ILE A 127 -0.75 7.54 3.62
C ILE A 127 -1.36 7.22 2.27
N ILE A 128 -1.16 6.00 1.80
CA ILE A 128 -1.63 5.51 0.51
C ILE A 128 -2.39 4.20 0.72
N GLY A 129 -3.42 3.95 -0.07
CA GLY A 129 -4.02 2.64 -0.09
C GLY A 129 -4.96 2.43 -1.27
N GLY A 130 -5.00 1.18 -1.75
CA GLY A 130 -5.96 0.75 -2.75
C GLY A 130 -7.24 0.29 -2.08
N SER A 131 -8.40 0.65 -2.62
CA SER A 131 -9.66 0.06 -2.17
C SER A 131 -9.61 -1.46 -2.44
N PRO A 132 -9.83 -2.34 -1.43
CA PRO A 132 -9.94 -3.78 -1.62
C PRO A 132 -11.28 -4.09 -2.33
N CYS A 133 -11.33 -3.84 -3.63
CA CYS A 133 -12.57 -3.83 -4.40
C CYS A 133 -12.65 -5.00 -5.38
N ASN A 134 -12.96 -6.19 -4.87
CA ASN A 134 -13.33 -7.32 -5.73
C ASN A 134 -14.73 -7.16 -6.37
N ASN A 135 -15.56 -6.18 -5.96
CA ASN A 135 -16.94 -6.04 -6.45
C ASN A 135 -17.20 -4.84 -7.39
N LEU A 136 -16.26 -3.89 -7.53
CA LEU A 136 -16.42 -2.78 -8.50
C LEU A 136 -15.92 -3.12 -9.91
N THR A 137 -15.15 -4.21 -10.07
CA THR A 137 -14.61 -4.66 -11.37
C THR A 137 -15.40 -5.85 -11.93
N GLY A 138 -16.66 -5.61 -12.33
CA GLY A 138 -17.38 -6.33 -13.41
C GLY A 138 -17.58 -7.85 -13.36
N SER A 139 -16.95 -8.60 -12.45
CA SER A 139 -16.96 -10.08 -12.46
C SER A 139 -17.96 -10.70 -11.49
N ASN A 140 -18.42 -9.94 -10.48
CA ASN A 140 -19.55 -10.33 -9.64
C ASN A 140 -20.84 -9.66 -10.14
N ARG A 141 -21.43 -10.23 -11.21
CA ARG A 141 -22.71 -9.80 -11.79
C ARG A 141 -23.94 -10.03 -10.87
N LEU A 142 -23.77 -10.57 -9.65
CA LEU A 142 -24.88 -11.14 -8.88
C LEU A 142 -25.23 -10.46 -7.54
N HIS A 143 -24.37 -9.66 -6.91
CA HIS A 143 -24.74 -8.91 -5.69
C HIS A 143 -24.16 -7.50 -5.69
N ARG A 144 -25.05 -6.50 -5.89
CA ARG A 144 -24.76 -5.07 -5.77
C ARG A 144 -25.16 -4.60 -4.38
N ASP A 145 -24.40 -4.95 -3.35
CA ASP A 145 -24.67 -4.47 -1.99
C ASP A 145 -24.07 -3.08 -1.71
N GLY A 146 -23.79 -2.31 -2.76
CA GLY A 146 -23.37 -0.90 -2.67
C GLY A 146 -22.28 -0.64 -1.62
N LEU A 147 -22.43 0.48 -0.90
CA LEU A 147 -21.58 0.88 0.24
C LEU A 147 -22.05 0.25 1.58
N GLN A 148 -22.84 -0.83 1.56
CA GLN A 148 -23.37 -1.46 2.78
C GLN A 148 -22.83 -2.87 3.05
N GLY A 149 -22.09 -3.49 2.13
CA GLY A 149 -21.41 -4.77 2.36
C GLY A 149 -20.05 -4.65 3.07
N GLU A 150 -19.39 -5.76 3.39
CA GLU A 150 -18.07 -5.84 4.07
C GLU A 150 -16.98 -4.93 3.48
N GLN A 151 -17.10 -4.52 2.21
CA GLN A 151 -16.18 -3.58 1.57
C GLN A 151 -16.30 -2.13 2.07
N SER A 152 -17.46 -1.74 2.61
CA SER A 152 -17.59 -0.44 3.25
C SER A 152 -16.83 -0.39 4.56
N ALA A 153 -16.75 -1.51 5.30
CA ALA A 153 -15.97 -1.63 6.52
C ALA A 153 -14.49 -1.29 6.27
N LEU A 154 -13.88 -1.85 5.23
CA LEU A 154 -12.46 -1.59 4.90
C LEU A 154 -12.20 -0.13 4.48
N PHE A 155 -13.17 0.51 3.82
CA PHE A 155 -13.11 1.94 3.56
C PHE A 155 -13.20 2.78 4.84
N TYR A 156 -14.08 2.41 5.78
CA TYR A 156 -14.16 3.06 7.09
C TYR A 156 -12.89 2.86 7.90
N GLU A 157 -12.23 1.70 7.79
CA GLU A 157 -10.92 1.46 8.40
C GLU A 157 -9.85 2.40 7.85
N TYR A 158 -9.79 2.59 6.52
CA TYR A 158 -8.89 3.58 5.92
C TYR A 158 -9.15 4.99 6.49
N SER A 159 -10.42 5.40 6.53
CA SER A 159 -10.82 6.71 7.05
C SER A 159 -10.48 6.87 8.54
N ARG A 160 -10.75 5.84 9.36
CA ARG A 160 -10.42 5.79 10.78
C ARG A 160 -8.93 5.98 10.98
N ILE A 161 -8.10 5.20 10.28
CA ILE A 161 -6.64 5.26 10.39
C ILE A 161 -6.12 6.63 9.98
N LEU A 162 -6.58 7.17 8.84
CA LEU A 162 -6.21 8.50 8.36
C LEU A 162 -6.51 9.59 9.41
N ASN A 163 -7.70 9.53 10.02
CA ASN A 163 -8.11 10.52 11.03
C ASN A 163 -7.30 10.39 12.32
N VAL A 164 -6.96 9.17 12.75
CA VAL A 164 -6.09 8.96 13.92
C VAL A 164 -4.70 9.51 13.67
N VAL A 165 -4.07 9.19 12.53
CA VAL A 165 -2.73 9.72 12.18
C VAL A 165 -2.76 11.25 12.16
N LYS A 166 -3.74 11.87 11.50
CA LYS A 166 -3.88 13.33 11.48
C LYS A 166 -4.03 13.93 12.88
N SER A 167 -4.87 13.32 13.73
CA SER A 167 -5.08 13.76 15.11
C SER A 167 -3.82 13.62 15.97
N VAL A 168 -3.05 12.56 15.81
CA VAL A 168 -1.78 12.37 16.51
C VAL A 168 -0.75 13.40 16.05
N MET A 169 -0.58 13.56 14.73
CA MET A 169 0.38 14.51 14.16
C MET A 169 0.07 15.96 14.52
N ALA A 170 -1.21 16.34 14.65
CA ALA A 170 -1.59 17.68 15.10
C ALA A 170 -1.29 17.95 16.59
N ARG A 171 -0.99 16.90 17.37
CA ARG A 171 -0.64 16.97 18.81
C ARG A 171 0.85 16.71 19.07
N MET A 172 1.66 16.52 18.04
CA MET A 172 3.12 16.33 18.13
C MET A 172 3.83 17.66 18.04
#